data_AF-A0A7K4FWH4-F1
#
_entry.id   AF-A0A7K4FWH4-F1
#
_cell.length_a   1.000
_cell.length_b   1.000
_cell.length_c   1.000
_cell.angle_alpha   90.00
_cell.angle_beta   90.00
_cell.angle_gamma   90.00
#
_symmetry.space_group_name_H-M   'P 1'
#
loop_
_entity.id
_entity.type
_entity.pdbx_description
1 polymer ?
#
loop_
_entity_poly.entity_id
_entity_poly.type
_entity_poly.pdbx_seq_one_letter_code
_entity_poly.pdbx_strand_id
1 'polypeptide(L)'
;LSAVFLYTAPVWIILVLPFVEREKVTSRKILGSVLVVIGLYIIYLGFPNLLKFLLGIACGLSYAGVILISRKLQINGVRDWELIASQSFWSLPFTALFVRSFSIPSIEGGLYMGIFATFVPYYFFYKGMRKSDSLTASIISALEPVFTILLAFFILDQLLNIRDILGTL
;
A
#
# COMPACT_ATOMS: atom_id res chain seq x y z
N LEU A 1 -3.55 9.68 9.44
CA LEU A 1 -2.52 10.50 8.76
C LEU A 1 -1.23 9.71 8.51
N SER A 2 -0.56 9.14 9.52
CA SER A 2 0.71 8.42 9.30
C SER A 2 0.60 7.22 8.34
N ALA A 3 -0.52 6.48 8.35
CA ALA A 3 -0.73 5.37 7.41
C ALA A 3 -0.83 5.82 5.94
N VAL A 4 -1.29 7.04 5.67
CA VAL A 4 -1.39 7.59 4.30
C VAL A 4 -0.01 7.77 3.68
N PHE A 5 1.02 7.98 4.51
CA PHE A 5 2.40 8.13 4.03
C PHE A 5 2.92 6.84 3.42
N LEU A 6 2.27 5.69 3.64
CA LEU A 6 2.56 4.45 2.92
C LEU A 6 2.45 4.63 1.39
N TYR A 7 1.50 5.46 0.93
CA TYR A 7 1.34 5.79 -0.49
C TYR A 7 2.39 6.76 -1.05
N THR A 8 3.34 7.22 -0.21
CA THR A 8 4.57 7.90 -0.67
C THR A 8 5.65 6.91 -1.10
N ALA A 9 5.40 5.60 -1.00
CA ALA A 9 6.31 4.55 -1.46
C ALA A 9 6.87 4.73 -2.89
N PRO A 10 6.11 5.25 -3.89
CA PRO A 10 6.68 5.51 -5.21
C PRO A 10 7.89 6.45 -5.20
N VAL A 11 7.93 7.43 -4.29
CA VAL A 11 9.08 8.34 -4.13
C VAL A 11 10.28 7.58 -3.59
N TRP A 12 10.08 6.80 -2.53
CA TRP A 12 11.13 5.99 -1.92
C TRP A 12 11.68 4.95 -2.90
N ILE A 13 10.80 4.35 -3.70
CA ILE A 13 11.21 3.41 -4.75
C ILE A 13 12.05 4.12 -5.79
N ILE A 14 11.69 5.32 -6.28
CA ILE A 14 12.56 6.06 -7.22
C ILE A 14 13.97 6.28 -6.66
N LEU A 15 14.09 6.57 -5.36
CA LEU A 15 15.39 6.81 -4.71
C LEU A 15 16.20 5.52 -4.53
N VAL A 16 15.55 4.42 -4.15
CA VAL A 16 16.22 3.16 -3.79
C VAL A 16 16.41 2.24 -4.99
N LEU A 17 15.51 2.31 -5.98
CA LEU A 17 15.50 1.43 -7.16
C LEU A 17 16.86 1.38 -7.87
N PRO A 18 17.57 2.49 -8.16
CA PRO A 18 18.87 2.43 -8.84
C PRO A 18 19.94 1.62 -8.10
N PHE A 19 19.82 1.46 -6.78
CA PHE A 19 20.74 0.69 -5.94
C PHE A 19 20.37 -0.79 -5.84
N VAL A 20 19.08 -1.13 -6.04
CA VAL A 20 18.56 -2.49 -5.86
C VAL A 20 18.35 -3.19 -7.21
N GLU A 21 17.84 -2.47 -8.20
CA GLU A 21 17.53 -2.93 -9.54
C GLU A 21 18.28 -2.04 -10.55
N ARG A 22 18.85 -2.61 -11.62
CA ARG A 22 19.54 -1.83 -12.67
C ARG A 22 18.56 -1.21 -13.68
N GLU A 23 17.32 -0.94 -13.25
CA GLU A 23 16.28 -0.39 -14.12
C GLU A 23 16.39 1.13 -14.24
N LYS A 24 16.24 1.66 -15.45
CA LYS A 24 16.22 3.10 -15.70
C LYS A 24 14.84 3.66 -15.35
N VAL A 25 14.81 4.62 -14.41
CA VAL A 25 13.59 5.36 -14.10
C VAL A 25 13.28 6.33 -15.24
N THR A 26 12.16 6.13 -15.92
CA THR A 26 11.68 7.05 -16.97
C THR A 26 11.05 8.30 -16.36
N SER A 27 11.20 9.46 -17.00
CA SER A 27 10.64 10.74 -16.53
C SER A 27 9.11 10.71 -16.32
N ARG A 28 8.39 9.90 -17.10
CA ARG A 28 6.93 9.70 -16.92
C ARG A 28 6.57 9.10 -15.56
N LYS A 29 7.38 8.15 -15.05
CA LYS A 29 7.16 7.52 -13.75
C LYS A 29 7.48 8.47 -12.60
N ILE A 30 8.51 9.30 -12.76
CA ILE A 30 8.84 10.35 -11.78
C ILE A 30 7.67 11.33 -11.67
N LEU A 31 7.16 11.81 -12.80
CA LEU A 31 6.03 12.71 -12.83
C LEU A 31 4.78 12.08 -12.21
N GLY A 32 4.49 10.81 -12.53
CA GLY A 32 3.40 10.05 -11.91
C GLY A 32 3.54 9.96 -10.39
N SER A 33 4.73 9.63 -9.87
CA SER A 33 4.97 9.58 -8.42
C SER A 33 4.79 10.93 -7.72
N VAL A 34 5.22 12.02 -8.36
CA VAL A 34 5.04 13.37 -7.81
C VAL A 34 3.55 13.74 -7.77
N LEU A 35 2.81 13.45 -8.84
CA LEU A 35 1.36 13.69 -8.88
C LEU A 35 0.62 12.91 -7.80
N VAL A 36 0.97 11.64 -7.60
CA VAL A 36 0.42 10.81 -6.51
C VAL A 36 0.61 11.48 -5.15
N VAL A 37 1.81 11.96 -4.85
CA VAL A 37 2.11 12.61 -3.55
C VAL A 37 1.30 13.90 -3.38
N ILE A 38 1.16 14.68 -4.45
CA ILE A 38 0.35 15.91 -4.44
C ILE A 38 -1.12 15.58 -4.21
N GLY A 39 -1.69 14.61 -4.94
CA GLY A 39 -3.08 14.19 -4.79
C GLY A 39 -3.37 13.71 -3.37
N LEU A 40 -2.50 12.86 -2.81
CA LEU A 40 -2.60 12.40 -1.43
C LEU A 40 -2.54 13.55 -0.41
N TYR A 41 -1.67 14.53 -0.65
CA TYR A 41 -1.58 15.71 0.22
C TYR A 41 -2.88 16.52 0.22
N ILE A 42 -3.50 16.69 -0.96
CA ILE A 42 -4.78 17.40 -1.13
C ILE A 42 -5.92 16.66 -0.39
N ILE A 43 -5.99 15.33 -0.52
CA ILE A 43 -7.04 14.50 0.11
C ILE A 43 -6.94 14.58 1.63
N TYR A 44 -5.74 14.39 2.19
CA TYR A 44 -5.57 14.11 3.62
C TYR A 44 -5.08 15.30 4.46
N LEU A 45 -5.08 16.52 3.90
CA LEU A 45 -4.60 17.77 4.53
C LEU A 45 -4.65 17.73 6.06
N GLY A 46 -3.47 17.65 6.67
CA GLY A 46 -3.30 17.66 8.11
C GLY A 46 -1.88 18.03 8.47
N PHE A 47 -1.72 18.71 9.61
CA PHE A 47 -0.41 19.01 10.18
C PHE A 47 -0.02 17.87 11.12
N PRO A 48 0.79 16.89 10.67
CA PRO A 48 1.26 15.85 11.58
C PRO A 48 2.17 16.47 12.64
N ASN A 49 2.00 16.05 13.88
CA ASN A 49 3.03 16.25 14.89
C ASN A 49 4.33 15.53 14.46
N LEU A 50 5.49 15.98 14.91
CA LEU A 50 6.81 15.46 14.51
C LEU A 50 6.87 13.92 14.58
N LEU A 51 6.36 13.33 15.66
CA LEU A 51 6.32 11.87 15.81
C LEU A 51 5.48 11.19 14.71
N LYS A 52 4.29 11.72 14.40
CA LYS A 52 3.41 11.17 13.36
C LYS A 52 4.03 11.31 11.97
N PHE A 53 4.80 12.37 11.74
CA PHE A 53 5.54 12.60 10.51
C PHE A 53 6.68 11.60 10.34
N LEU A 54 7.51 11.42 11.37
CA LEU A 54 8.61 10.44 11.36
C LEU A 54 8.09 9.01 11.19
N LEU A 55 7.02 8.64 11.90
CA LEU A 55 6.36 7.35 11.73
C LEU A 55 5.78 7.19 10.31
N GLY A 56 5.23 8.26 9.74
CA GLY A 56 4.74 8.26 8.35
C GLY A 56 5.85 7.98 7.35
N ILE A 57 7.00 8.66 7.47
CA ILE A 57 8.19 8.41 6.64
C ILE A 57 8.65 6.96 6.79
N ALA A 58 8.73 6.46 8.03
CA ALA A 58 9.09 5.08 8.30
C ALA A 58 8.14 4.10 7.60
N CYS A 59 6.81 4.34 7.66
CA CYS A 59 5.82 3.52 6.95
C CYS A 59 6.04 3.53 5.43
N GLY A 60 6.24 4.71 4.82
CA GLY A 60 6.50 4.83 3.38
C GLY A 60 7.75 4.08 2.93
N LEU A 61 8.84 4.22 3.70
CA LEU A 61 10.10 3.53 3.42
C LEU A 61 9.99 2.01 3.60
N SER A 62 9.35 1.55 4.69
CA SER A 62 9.12 0.13 4.94
C SER A 62 8.26 -0.51 3.86
N TYR A 63 7.20 0.17 3.40
CA TYR A 63 6.35 -0.36 2.33
C TYR A 63 7.05 -0.39 0.98
N ALA A 64 7.86 0.63 0.65
CA ALA A 64 8.76 0.59 -0.50
C ALA A 64 9.71 -0.62 -0.43
N GLY A 65 10.28 -0.90 0.75
CA GLY A 65 11.10 -2.08 0.99
C GLY A 65 10.34 -3.38 0.75
N VAL A 66 9.10 -3.49 1.21
CA VAL A 66 8.23 -4.67 0.96
C VAL A 66 8.04 -4.89 -0.53
N ILE A 67 7.71 -3.85 -1.31
CA ILE A 67 7.51 -3.97 -2.77
C ILE A 67 8.80 -4.41 -3.45
N LEU A 68 9.93 -3.75 -3.17
CA LEU A 68 11.23 -4.04 -3.78
C LEU A 68 11.72 -5.45 -3.46
N ILE A 69 11.68 -5.86 -2.20
CA ILE A 69 12.11 -7.19 -1.78
C ILE A 69 11.18 -8.26 -2.36
N SER A 70 9.86 -8.04 -2.31
CA SER A 70 8.89 -8.99 -2.87
C SER A 70 9.11 -9.16 -4.38
N ARG A 71 9.34 -8.07 -5.12
CA ARG A 71 9.64 -8.13 -6.55
C ARG A 71 10.92 -8.90 -6.81
N LYS A 72 12.00 -8.61 -6.08
CA LYS A 72 13.27 -9.32 -6.19
C LYS A 72 13.11 -10.82 -5.93
N LEU A 73 12.33 -11.20 -4.92
CA LEU A 73 12.02 -12.60 -4.63
C LEU A 73 11.21 -13.27 -5.76
N GLN A 74 10.24 -12.57 -6.35
CA GLN A 74 9.49 -13.09 -7.51
C GLN A 74 10.39 -13.33 -8.72
N ILE A 75 11.34 -12.43 -8.99
CA ILE A 75 12.32 -12.59 -10.08
C ILE A 75 13.21 -13.82 -9.83
N ASN A 76 13.53 -14.09 -8.57
CA ASN A 76 14.28 -15.28 -8.15
C ASN A 76 13.43 -16.58 -8.09
N GLY A 77 12.17 -16.54 -8.54
CA GLY A 77 11.31 -17.73 -8.69
C GLY A 77 10.32 -17.99 -7.54
N VAL A 78 10.30 -17.16 -6.49
CA VAL A 78 9.35 -17.30 -5.38
C VAL A 78 7.92 -17.06 -5.86
N ARG A 79 7.01 -17.96 -5.48
CA ARG A 79 5.58 -17.95 -5.87
C ARG A 79 4.80 -16.87 -5.11
N ASP A 80 3.73 -16.36 -5.71
CA ASP A 80 2.92 -15.28 -5.12
C ASP A 80 2.30 -15.68 -3.78
N TRP A 81 1.85 -16.92 -3.66
CA TRP A 81 1.30 -17.45 -2.42
C TRP A 81 2.36 -17.67 -1.34
N GLU A 82 3.63 -17.93 -1.70
CA GLU A 82 4.73 -18.06 -0.74
C GLU A 82 5.03 -16.70 -0.10
N LEU A 83 4.94 -15.62 -0.87
CA LEU A 83 5.07 -14.26 -0.33
C LEU A 83 3.94 -13.94 0.66
N ILE A 84 2.69 -14.20 0.28
CA ILE A 84 1.53 -13.97 1.16
C ILE A 84 1.61 -14.84 2.41
N ALA A 85 2.00 -16.12 2.27
CA ALA A 85 2.18 -17.02 3.39
C ALA A 85 3.30 -16.55 4.32
N SER A 86 4.42 -16.06 3.78
CA SER A 86 5.53 -15.55 4.59
C SER A 86 5.09 -14.33 5.42
N GLN A 87 4.35 -13.40 4.83
CA GLN A 87 3.84 -12.22 5.52
C GLN A 87 2.84 -12.59 6.61
N SER A 88 1.96 -13.56 6.32
CA SER A 88 1.00 -14.08 7.28
C SER A 88 1.69 -14.81 8.44
N PHE A 89 2.76 -15.54 8.15
CA PHE A 89 3.53 -16.25 9.17
C PHE A 89 4.27 -15.27 10.11
N TRP A 90 4.90 -14.25 9.54
CA TRP A 90 5.60 -13.23 10.31
C TRP A 90 4.67 -12.31 11.13
N SER A 91 3.38 -12.22 10.80
CA SER A 91 2.41 -11.45 11.58
C SER A 91 1.93 -12.18 12.84
N LEU A 92 1.97 -13.52 12.88
CA LEU A 92 1.52 -14.34 14.01
C LEU A 92 2.07 -13.93 15.40
N PRO A 93 3.38 -13.71 15.60
CA PRO A 93 3.89 -13.32 16.90
C PRO A 93 3.32 -11.97 17.36
N PHE A 94 3.07 -11.04 16.45
CA PHE A 94 2.44 -9.77 16.77
C PHE A 94 0.96 -9.95 17.10
N THR A 95 0.23 -10.72 16.28
CA THR A 95 -1.19 -11.01 16.53
C THR A 95 -1.39 -11.67 17.89
N ALA A 96 -0.55 -12.62 18.27
CA ALA A 96 -0.62 -13.32 19.56
C ALA A 96 -0.53 -12.37 20.77
N LEU A 97 0.18 -11.25 20.66
CA LEU A 97 0.29 -10.25 21.75
C LEU A 97 -0.99 -9.43 21.95
N PHE A 98 -1.84 -9.32 20.93
CA PHE A 98 -3.01 -8.45 20.94
C PHE A 98 -4.35 -9.19 20.97
N VAL A 99 -4.37 -10.50 20.70
CA VAL A 99 -5.58 -11.31 20.82
C VAL A 99 -5.94 -11.49 22.30
N ARG A 100 -7.12 -11.00 22.69
CA ARG A 100 -7.61 -11.04 24.08
C ARG A 100 -8.81 -11.96 24.31
N SER A 101 -9.65 -12.15 23.29
CA SER A 101 -10.83 -13.00 23.37
C SER A 101 -11.23 -13.53 22.00
N PHE A 102 -11.83 -14.72 22.00
CA PHE A 102 -12.44 -15.33 20.82
C PHE A 102 -13.96 -15.33 21.01
N SER A 103 -14.66 -14.60 20.14
CA SER A 103 -16.11 -14.61 20.05
C SER A 103 -16.53 -15.02 18.63
N ILE A 104 -17.73 -15.56 18.45
CA ILE A 104 -18.23 -15.94 17.11
C ILE A 104 -18.17 -14.74 16.13
N PRO A 105 -18.63 -13.52 16.49
CA PRO A 105 -18.49 -12.36 15.62
C PRO A 105 -17.03 -12.02 15.28
N SER A 106 -16.11 -12.22 16.23
CA SER A 106 -14.68 -11.99 15.99
C SER A 106 -14.08 -12.99 14.99
N ILE A 107 -14.52 -14.26 15.04
CA ILE A 107 -14.06 -15.30 14.12
C ILE A 107 -14.62 -15.04 12.73
N GLU A 108 -15.92 -14.73 12.61
CA GLU A 108 -16.57 -14.41 11.34
C GLU A 108 -15.93 -13.17 10.67
N GLY A 109 -15.74 -12.09 11.43
CA GLY A 109 -15.06 -10.89 10.94
C GLY A 109 -13.60 -11.15 10.56
N GLY A 110 -12.89 -11.99 11.33
CA GLY A 110 -11.53 -12.40 11.03
C GLY A 110 -11.42 -13.20 9.73
N LEU A 111 -12.33 -14.15 9.49
CA LEU A 111 -12.39 -14.93 8.25
C LEU A 111 -12.72 -14.04 7.05
N TYR A 112 -13.69 -13.13 7.20
CA TYR A 112 -14.04 -12.18 6.16
C TYR A 112 -12.84 -11.29 5.78
N MET A 113 -12.17 -10.68 6.77
CA MET A 113 -11.00 -9.84 6.54
C MET A 113 -9.81 -10.64 5.97
N GLY A 114 -9.59 -11.86 6.45
CA GLY A 114 -8.51 -12.73 5.99
C GLY A 114 -8.66 -13.12 4.52
N ILE A 115 -9.89 -13.45 4.08
CA ILE A 115 -10.13 -13.89 2.70
C ILE A 115 -10.30 -12.69 1.77
N PHE A 116 -11.26 -11.82 2.06
CA PHE A 116 -11.71 -10.78 1.12
C PHE A 116 -10.90 -9.49 1.21
N ALA A 117 -10.40 -9.11 2.38
CA ALA A 117 -9.58 -7.91 2.54
C ALA A 117 -8.07 -8.18 2.41
N THR A 118 -7.63 -9.43 2.60
CA THR A 118 -6.21 -9.79 2.60
C THR A 118 -5.86 -10.73 1.45
N PHE A 119 -6.26 -11.99 1.50
CA PHE A 119 -5.77 -13.01 0.56
C PHE A 119 -6.09 -12.66 -0.91
N VAL A 120 -7.35 -12.34 -1.22
CA VAL A 120 -7.78 -12.06 -2.58
C VAL A 120 -7.09 -10.81 -3.16
N PRO A 121 -7.10 -9.64 -2.49
CA PRO A 121 -6.42 -8.44 -3.00
C PRO A 121 -4.92 -8.63 -3.16
N TYR A 122 -4.23 -9.21 -2.16
CA TYR A 122 -2.78 -9.41 -2.23
C TYR A 122 -2.40 -10.44 -3.30
N TYR A 123 -3.20 -11.48 -3.52
CA TYR A 123 -2.97 -12.42 -4.62
C TYR A 123 -2.98 -11.72 -5.98
N PHE A 124 -3.99 -10.87 -6.24
CA PHE A 124 -4.04 -10.08 -7.47
C PHE A 124 -2.93 -9.03 -7.55
N PHE A 125 -2.59 -8.38 -6.44
CA PHE A 125 -1.48 -7.43 -6.35
C PHE A 125 -0.16 -8.09 -6.73
N TYR A 126 0.20 -9.22 -6.11
CA TYR A 126 1.44 -9.94 -6.39
C TYR A 126 1.48 -10.50 -7.82
N LYS A 127 0.35 -11.01 -8.32
CA LYS A 127 0.21 -11.46 -9.70
C LYS A 127 0.35 -10.32 -10.71
N GLY A 128 -0.16 -9.14 -10.39
CA GLY A 128 0.03 -7.91 -11.17
C GLY A 128 1.48 -7.45 -11.16
N MET A 129 2.08 -7.42 -9.97
CA MET A 129 3.49 -7.05 -9.75
C MET A 129 4.46 -7.97 -10.49
N ARG A 130 4.11 -9.23 -10.77
CA ARG A 130 4.92 -10.10 -11.65
C ARG A 130 5.10 -9.53 -13.06
N LYS A 131 4.06 -8.86 -13.57
CA LYS A 131 3.99 -8.32 -14.93
C LYS A 131 4.40 -6.85 -15.02
N SER A 132 4.73 -6.21 -13.91
CA SER A 132 5.14 -4.80 -13.84
C SER A 132 6.46 -4.64 -13.09
N ASP A 133 7.07 -3.46 -13.19
CA ASP A 133 8.18 -3.08 -12.31
C ASP A 133 7.70 -2.62 -10.92
N SER A 134 8.63 -2.58 -9.97
CA SER A 134 8.39 -2.18 -8.57
C SER A 134 7.76 -0.79 -8.46
N LEU A 135 8.18 0.15 -9.31
CA LEU A 135 7.67 1.53 -9.30
C LEU A 135 6.21 1.58 -9.79
N THR A 136 5.88 0.89 -10.87
CA THR A 136 4.51 0.79 -11.39
C THR A 136 3.59 0.12 -10.37
N ALA A 137 4.04 -0.95 -9.71
CA ALA A 137 3.26 -1.60 -8.66
C ALA A 137 2.94 -0.65 -7.50
N SER A 138 3.91 0.19 -7.09
CA SER A 138 3.68 1.17 -6.03
C SER A 138 2.72 2.30 -6.41
N ILE A 139 2.74 2.74 -7.68
CA ILE A 139 1.78 3.72 -8.19
C ILE A 139 0.36 3.11 -8.17
N ILE A 140 0.23 1.84 -8.56
CA ILE A 140 -1.06 1.12 -8.48
C ILE A 140 -1.54 1.04 -7.03
N SER A 141 -0.66 0.72 -6.07
CA SER A 141 -1.04 0.76 -4.64
C SER A 141 -1.51 2.13 -4.21
N ALA A 142 -0.90 3.20 -4.71
CA ALA A 142 -1.28 4.57 -4.37
C ALA A 142 -2.62 5.02 -4.98
N LEU A 143 -3.23 4.23 -5.88
CA LEU A 143 -4.60 4.44 -6.34
C LEU A 143 -5.65 3.88 -5.36
N GLU A 144 -5.26 3.06 -4.38
CA GLU A 144 -6.17 2.56 -3.35
C GLU A 144 -7.01 3.67 -2.67
N PRO A 145 -6.45 4.80 -2.21
CA PRO A 145 -7.25 5.88 -1.63
C PRO A 145 -8.20 6.53 -2.65
N VAL A 146 -7.84 6.57 -3.94
CA VAL A 146 -8.71 7.07 -5.01
C VAL A 146 -9.93 6.16 -5.15
N PHE A 147 -9.72 4.85 -5.26
CA PHE A 147 -10.82 3.88 -5.30
C PHE A 147 -11.64 3.87 -4.02
N THR A 148 -10.99 4.08 -2.86
CA THR A 148 -11.68 4.19 -1.57
C THR A 148 -12.68 5.34 -1.57
N ILE A 149 -12.27 6.53 -2.05
CA ILE A 149 -13.15 7.70 -2.16
C ILE A 149 -14.31 7.43 -3.14
N LEU A 150 -14.00 6.89 -4.32
CA LEU A 150 -15.01 6.58 -5.34
C LEU A 150 -16.04 5.56 -4.83
N LEU A 151 -15.59 4.47 -4.22
CA LEU A 151 -16.47 3.46 -3.66
C LEU A 151 -17.26 3.98 -2.46
N ALA A 152 -16.67 4.84 -1.62
CA ALA A 152 -17.40 5.48 -0.52
C ALA A 152 -18.52 6.38 -1.03
N PHE A 153 -18.31 7.11 -2.14
CA PHE A 153 -19.37 7.88 -2.78
C PHE A 153 -20.51 6.98 -3.29
N PHE A 154 -20.19 5.89 -4.01
CA PHE A 154 -21.21 5.04 -4.64
C PHE A 154 -21.93 4.08 -3.67
N ILE A 155 -21.23 3.58 -2.65
CA ILE A 155 -21.75 2.52 -1.75
C ILE A 155 -22.28 3.10 -0.45
N LEU A 156 -21.64 4.16 0.05
CA LEU A 156 -21.96 4.76 1.36
C LEU A 156 -22.66 6.11 1.24
N ASP A 157 -23.00 6.55 0.02
CA ASP A 157 -23.61 7.85 -0.29
C ASP A 157 -22.86 9.03 0.34
N GLN A 158 -21.53 8.92 0.50
CA GLN A 158 -20.72 10.00 1.09
C GLN A 158 -20.56 11.17 0.12
N LEU A 159 -20.92 12.38 0.56
CA LEU A 159 -20.72 13.60 -0.22
C LEU A 159 -19.24 13.87 -0.45
N LEU A 160 -18.83 13.94 -1.72
CA LEU A 160 -17.47 14.31 -2.11
C LEU A 160 -17.24 15.81 -1.91
N ASN A 161 -16.21 16.15 -1.16
CA ASN A 161 -15.76 17.53 -1.06
C ASN A 161 -14.90 17.89 -2.28
N ILE A 162 -14.73 19.19 -2.53
CA ILE A 162 -13.86 19.66 -3.61
C ILE A 162 -12.41 19.14 -3.51
N ARG A 163 -11.95 18.84 -2.30
CA ARG A 163 -10.65 18.22 -2.02
C ARG A 163 -10.57 16.79 -2.51
N ASP A 164 -11.62 16.02 -2.27
CA ASP A 164 -11.71 14.61 -2.67
C ASP A 164 -11.71 14.52 -4.21
N ILE A 165 -12.39 15.47 -4.86
CA ILE A 165 -12.41 15.58 -6.33
C ILE A 165 -11.03 16.00 -6.86
N LEU A 166 -10.44 17.08 -6.33
CA LEU A 166 -9.17 17.60 -6.83
C LEU A 166 -7.99 16.64 -6.58
N GLY A 167 -8.01 15.88 -5.49
CA GLY A 167 -6.95 14.94 -5.19
C GLY A 167 -7.08 13.59 -5.88
N THR A 168 -8.25 13.28 -6.46
CA THR A 168 -8.49 12.07 -7.25
C THR A 168 -8.25 12.25 -8.76
N LEU A 169 -8.19 13.50 -9.24
CA LEU A 169 -7.84 13.90 -10.60
C LEU A 169 -6.31 13.88 -10.84
#